data_AF-A0A934XDQ7-F1
#
_entry.id   AF-A0A934XDQ7-F1
#
_cell.length_a   1.000
_cell.length_b   1.000
_cell.length_c   1.000
_cell.angle_alpha   90.00
_cell.angle_beta   90.00
_cell.angle_gamma   90.00
#
_symmetry.space_group_name_H-M   'P 1'
#
loop_
_entity.id
_entity.type
_entity.pdbx_description
1 polymer ?
#
loop_
_entity_poly.entity_id
_entity_poly.type
_entity_poly.pdbx_seq_one_letter_code
_entity_poly.pdbx_strand_id
1 'polypeptide(L)'
;MKSKALLVAALFFMAIQACHAADHPIDQYQSKCIAKDSTTSGMTNCTNGAISRWDKELNSVYANLISSLAPSEQQALREAQRQWILYRDAEFKLIDEMYKTKDGTMYIPMRAADRLEIIKTRALRLQAYRDLQGL
;
A
#
# COMPACT_ATOMS: atom_id res chain seq x y z
N MET A 1 -2.78 -48.16 25.81
CA MET A 1 -2.22 -47.55 24.58
C MET A 1 -3.18 -46.51 24.01
N LYS A 2 -3.27 -45.34 24.64
CA LYS A 2 -3.92 -44.11 24.13
C LYS A 2 -3.14 -42.96 24.78
N SER A 3 -2.95 -41.83 24.08
CA SER A 3 -2.18 -40.65 24.53
C SER A 3 -0.67 -40.59 24.24
N LYS A 4 -0.24 -40.90 23.02
CA LYS A 4 0.96 -40.27 22.44
C LYS A 4 0.66 -39.39 21.21
N ALA A 5 -0.47 -39.63 20.54
CA ALA A 5 -0.89 -38.84 19.37
C ALA A 5 -1.32 -37.40 19.70
N LEU A 6 -1.78 -37.12 20.93
CA LEU A 6 -2.23 -35.76 21.30
C LEU A 6 -1.08 -34.76 21.53
N LEU A 7 0.10 -35.22 21.95
CA LEU A 7 1.24 -34.34 22.21
C LEU A 7 1.97 -33.91 20.92
N VAL A 8 1.89 -34.69 19.85
CA VAL A 8 2.53 -34.37 18.57
C VAL A 8 1.71 -33.35 17.77
N ALA A 9 0.38 -33.36 17.91
CA ALA A 9 -0.50 -32.42 17.20
C ALA A 9 -0.39 -30.96 17.73
N ALA A 10 -0.04 -30.76 19.00
CA ALA A 10 0.09 -29.43 19.59
C ALA A 10 1.40 -28.71 19.18
N LEU A 11 2.45 -29.45 18.84
CA LEU A 11 3.75 -28.88 18.45
C LEU A 11 3.81 -28.43 16.98
N PHE A 12 2.87 -28.86 16.14
CA PHE A 12 2.80 -28.45 14.73
C PHE A 12 1.96 -27.19 14.50
N PHE A 13 1.19 -26.73 15.49
CA PHE A 13 0.36 -25.52 15.36
C PHE A 13 1.12 -24.21 15.69
N MET A 14 2.31 -24.31 16.30
CA MET A 14 3.11 -23.15 16.73
C MET A 14 4.13 -22.66 15.69
N ALA A 15 4.37 -23.41 14.60
CA ALA A 15 5.40 -23.06 13.60
C ALA A 15 4.88 -22.22 12.42
N ILE A 16 3.58 -21.87 12.38
CA ILE A 16 2.98 -21.06 11.30
C ILE A 16 2.98 -19.56 11.65
N GLN A 17 3.39 -19.18 12.87
CA GLN A 17 3.34 -17.79 13.29
C GLN A 17 4.59 -16.99 12.86
N ALA A 18 4.33 -16.11 11.90
CA ALA A 18 5.04 -14.89 11.55
C ALA A 18 6.16 -14.97 10.50
N CYS A 19 5.77 -15.20 9.23
CA CYS A 19 6.24 -14.30 8.16
C CYS A 19 5.34 -13.06 8.10
N HIS A 20 5.18 -12.32 9.21
CA HIS A 20 4.64 -10.97 9.11
C HIS A 20 5.75 -10.13 8.49
N ALA A 21 5.67 -9.87 7.19
CA ALA A 21 6.40 -8.76 6.59
C ALA A 21 6.09 -7.54 7.46
N ALA A 22 7.12 -6.90 8.02
CA ALA A 22 6.92 -5.75 8.87
C ALA A 22 6.14 -4.68 8.09
N ASP A 23 5.03 -4.20 8.66
CA ASP A 23 4.22 -3.15 8.03
C ASP A 23 5.10 -1.97 7.65
N HIS A 24 4.89 -1.43 6.45
CA HIS A 24 5.67 -0.30 5.95
C HIS A 24 5.57 0.88 6.94
N PRO A 25 6.63 1.68 7.19
CA PRO A 25 6.58 2.78 8.15
C PRO A 25 5.44 3.79 7.92
N ILE A 26 5.02 3.96 6.66
CA ILE A 26 3.88 4.82 6.31
C ILE A 26 2.54 4.22 6.75
N ASP A 27 2.39 2.90 6.68
CA ASP A 27 1.20 2.20 7.21
C ASP A 27 1.16 2.30 8.74
N GLN A 28 2.31 2.15 9.40
CA GLN A 28 2.41 2.36 10.85
C GLN A 28 2.06 3.80 11.24
N TYR A 29 2.46 4.80 10.46
CA TYR A 29 2.06 6.19 10.64
C TYR A 29 0.53 6.33 10.57
N GLN A 30 -0.10 5.75 9.56
CA GLN A 30 -1.55 5.85 9.38
C GLN A 30 -2.30 5.19 10.56
N SER A 31 -1.93 3.97 10.92
CA SER A 31 -2.55 3.25 12.04
C SER A 31 -2.43 4.00 13.36
N LYS A 32 -1.24 4.56 13.66
CA LYS A 32 -1.02 5.38 14.86
C LYS A 32 -1.82 6.69 14.82
N CYS A 33 -1.94 7.32 13.66
CA CYS A 33 -2.73 8.53 13.47
C CYS A 33 -4.22 8.27 13.72
N ILE A 34 -4.77 7.21 13.13
CA ILE A 34 -6.18 6.82 13.30
C ILE A 34 -6.48 6.42 14.75
N ALA A 35 -5.56 5.72 15.42
CA ALA A 35 -5.71 5.37 16.83
C ALA A 35 -5.80 6.59 17.76
N LYS A 36 -5.20 7.72 17.36
CA LYS A 36 -5.26 8.99 18.11
C LYS A 36 -6.54 9.78 17.85
N ASP A 37 -7.09 9.69 16.65
CA ASP A 37 -8.36 10.33 16.28
C ASP A 37 -9.17 9.43 15.35
N SER A 38 -10.07 8.66 15.95
CA SER A 38 -10.94 7.69 15.27
C SER A 38 -12.24 8.31 14.76
N THR A 39 -12.38 9.64 14.80
CA THR A 39 -13.53 10.30 14.17
C THR A 39 -13.45 10.16 12.65
N THR A 40 -14.57 10.30 11.95
CA THR A 40 -14.56 10.26 10.48
C THR A 40 -13.61 11.31 9.87
N SER A 41 -13.56 12.50 10.46
CA SER A 41 -12.65 13.56 10.02
C SER A 41 -11.19 13.18 10.31
N GLY A 42 -10.91 12.67 11.51
CA GLY A 42 -9.60 12.13 11.89
C GLY A 42 -9.10 11.06 10.93
N MET A 43 -9.91 10.02 10.68
CA MET A 43 -9.60 8.97 9.73
C MET A 43 -9.32 9.51 8.33
N THR A 44 -10.15 10.44 7.83
CA THR A 44 -9.96 11.05 6.51
C THR A 44 -8.64 11.82 6.44
N ASN A 45 -8.34 12.63 7.46
CA ASN A 45 -7.10 13.42 7.53
C ASN A 45 -5.86 12.52 7.62
N CYS A 46 -5.92 11.48 8.44
CA CYS A 46 -4.84 10.50 8.57
C CYS A 46 -4.57 9.77 7.26
N THR A 47 -5.61 9.32 6.57
CA THR A 47 -5.49 8.65 5.26
C THR A 47 -4.96 9.60 4.19
N ASN A 48 -5.43 10.86 4.14
CA ASN A 48 -4.86 11.87 3.23
C ASN A 48 -3.38 12.17 3.54
N GLY A 49 -3.01 12.17 4.82
CA GLY A 49 -1.61 12.25 5.24
C GLY A 49 -0.78 11.06 4.75
N ALA A 50 -1.34 9.84 4.82
CA ALA A 50 -0.69 8.64 4.29
C ALA A 50 -0.55 8.69 2.76
N ILE A 51 -1.57 9.17 2.02
CA ILE A 51 -1.52 9.41 0.57
C ILE A 51 -0.32 10.28 0.21
N SER A 52 -0.15 11.43 0.88
CA SER A 52 0.97 12.33 0.61
C SER A 52 2.33 11.69 0.87
N ARG A 53 2.43 10.82 1.88
CA ARG A 53 3.67 10.09 2.20
C ARG A 53 3.97 9.01 1.18
N TRP A 54 2.98 8.22 0.80
CA TRP A 54 3.12 7.19 -0.21
C TRP A 54 3.43 7.76 -1.59
N ASP A 55 2.87 8.92 -1.95
CA ASP A 55 3.23 9.60 -3.20
C ASP A 55 4.69 10.08 -3.20
N LYS A 56 5.18 10.62 -2.08
CA LYS A 56 6.60 10.95 -1.92
C LYS A 56 7.50 9.71 -2.01
N GLU A 57 7.11 8.62 -1.36
CA GLU A 57 7.83 7.35 -1.40
C GLU A 57 7.89 6.80 -2.82
N LEU A 58 6.75 6.78 -3.53
CA LEU A 58 6.66 6.36 -4.93
C LEU A 58 7.64 7.13 -5.81
N ASN A 59 7.69 8.45 -5.69
CA ASN A 59 8.60 9.30 -6.47
C ASN A 59 10.07 9.05 -6.10
N SER A 60 10.37 8.85 -4.81
CA SER A 60 11.71 8.51 -4.33
C SER A 60 12.20 7.17 -4.89
N VAL A 61 11.37 6.13 -4.77
CA VAL A 61 11.67 4.79 -5.28
C VAL A 61 11.80 4.80 -6.80
N TYR A 62 10.92 5.53 -7.51
CA TYR A 62 11.03 5.71 -8.96
C TYR A 62 12.37 6.34 -9.35
N ALA A 63 12.79 7.41 -8.68
CA ALA A 63 14.05 8.11 -8.97
C ALA A 63 15.27 7.21 -8.73
N ASN A 64 15.26 6.43 -7.65
CA ASN A 64 16.32 5.47 -7.36
C ASN A 64 16.36 4.36 -8.40
N LEU A 65 15.22 3.73 -8.70
CA LEU A 65 15.12 2.66 -9.69
C LEU A 65 15.57 3.13 -11.07
N ILE A 66 15.04 4.25 -11.57
CA ILE A 66 15.37 4.69 -12.94
C ILE A 66 16.86 5.01 -13.11
N SER A 67 17.54 5.44 -12.04
CA SER A 67 18.97 5.75 -12.08
C SER A 67 19.87 4.51 -12.20
N SER A 68 19.37 3.33 -11.81
CA SER A 68 20.15 2.08 -11.82
C SER A 68 19.92 1.22 -13.07
N LEU A 69 18.89 1.53 -13.86
CA LEU A 69 18.46 0.73 -15.01
C LEU A 69 19.27 1.03 -16.28
N ALA A 70 19.39 0.02 -17.16
CA ALA A 70 19.94 0.18 -18.50
C ALA A 70 19.03 1.06 -19.39
N PRO A 71 19.54 1.66 -20.50
CA PRO A 71 18.78 2.62 -21.30
C PRO A 71 17.41 2.12 -21.81
N SER A 72 17.33 0.86 -22.24
CA SER A 72 16.09 0.23 -22.70
C SER A 72 15.07 0.06 -21.57
N GLU A 73 15.52 -0.37 -20.40
CA GLU A 73 14.70 -0.53 -19.19
C GLU A 73 14.20 0.81 -18.66
N GLN A 74 15.04 1.85 -18.68
CA GLN A 74 14.62 3.20 -18.33
C GLN A 74 13.51 3.72 -19.25
N GLN A 75 13.62 3.46 -20.56
CA GLN A 75 12.58 3.84 -21.52
C GLN A 75 11.27 3.12 -21.21
N ALA A 76 11.31 1.81 -20.95
CA ALA A 76 10.16 1.02 -20.58
C ALA A 76 9.53 1.50 -19.26
N LEU A 77 10.35 1.80 -18.24
CA LEU A 77 9.87 2.32 -16.96
C LEU A 77 9.20 3.69 -17.09
N ARG A 78 9.79 4.61 -17.86
CA ARG A 78 9.18 5.93 -18.14
C ARG A 78 7.82 5.80 -18.78
N GLU A 79 7.70 4.91 -19.77
CA GLU A 79 6.44 4.69 -20.46
C GLU A 79 5.40 4.07 -19.52
N ALA A 80 5.76 3.00 -18.81
CA ALA A 80 4.89 2.36 -17.84
C ALA A 80 4.42 3.32 -16.74
N GLN A 81 5.29 4.22 -16.27
CA GLN A 81 4.94 5.22 -15.26
C GLN A 81 3.98 6.28 -15.81
N ARG A 82 4.16 6.76 -17.05
CA ARG A 82 3.22 7.69 -17.69
C ARG A 82 1.85 7.06 -17.87
N GLN A 83 1.78 5.83 -18.37
CA GLN A 83 0.51 5.11 -18.52
C GLN A 83 -0.15 4.83 -17.16
N TRP A 84 0.64 4.53 -16.13
CA TRP A 84 0.11 4.36 -14.78
C TRP A 84 -0.50 5.66 -14.23
N ILE A 85 0.07 6.84 -14.51
CA ILE A 85 -0.52 8.12 -14.10
C ILE A 85 -1.90 8.31 -14.75
N LEU A 86 -2.03 8.02 -16.05
CA LEU A 86 -3.32 8.08 -16.75
C LEU A 86 -4.34 7.11 -16.14
N TYR A 87 -3.92 5.88 -15.83
CA TYR A 87 -4.75 4.91 -15.13
C TYR A 87 -5.19 5.43 -13.75
N ARG A 88 -4.25 5.90 -12.91
CA ARG A 88 -4.52 6.43 -11.57
C ARG A 88 -5.57 7.54 -11.63
N ASP A 89 -5.41 8.48 -12.56
CA ASP A 89 -6.31 9.62 -12.67
C ASP A 89 -7.71 9.19 -13.14
N ALA A 90 -7.80 8.22 -14.07
CA ALA A 90 -9.06 7.62 -14.48
C ALA A 90 -9.74 6.85 -13.33
N GLU A 91 -8.96 6.08 -12.57
CA GLU A 91 -9.45 5.30 -11.43
C GLU A 91 -9.93 6.22 -10.29
N PHE A 92 -9.20 7.32 -10.03
CA PHE A 92 -9.61 8.31 -9.04
C PHE A 92 -10.92 9.00 -9.41
N LYS A 93 -11.16 9.22 -10.71
CA LYS A 93 -12.44 9.72 -11.21
C LYS A 93 -13.56 8.69 -11.02
N LEU A 94 -13.31 7.42 -11.35
CA LEU A 94 -14.26 6.34 -11.11
C LEU A 94 -14.63 6.25 -9.62
N ILE A 95 -13.63 6.26 -8.74
CA ILE A 95 -13.82 6.28 -7.28
C ILE A 95 -14.71 7.47 -6.87
N ASP A 96 -14.44 8.68 -7.37
CA ASP A 96 -15.29 9.83 -7.04
C ASP A 96 -16.74 9.63 -7.46
N GLU A 97 -17.00 9.15 -8.67
CA GLU A 97 -18.38 8.91 -9.15
C GLU A 97 -19.09 7.81 -8.35
N MET A 98 -18.39 6.73 -8.02
CA MET A 98 -18.94 5.62 -7.23
C MET A 98 -19.33 6.04 -5.82
N TYR A 99 -18.54 6.94 -5.21
CA TYR A 99 -18.77 7.42 -3.85
C TYR A 99 -19.73 8.63 -3.78
N LYS A 100 -19.94 9.36 -4.88
CA LYS A 100 -20.80 10.55 -4.95
C LYS A 100 -22.25 10.29 -4.54
N THR A 101 -22.75 9.08 -4.77
CA THR A 101 -24.13 8.67 -4.49
C THR A 101 -24.30 8.00 -3.12
N LYS A 102 -23.24 7.93 -2.31
CA LYS A 102 -23.26 7.25 -1.02
C LYS A 102 -23.60 8.22 0.10
N ASP A 103 -24.57 7.83 0.93
CA ASP A 103 -24.98 8.59 2.10
C ASP A 103 -24.25 8.12 3.36
N GLY A 104 -23.91 9.07 4.24
CA GLY A 104 -23.25 8.79 5.51
C GLY A 104 -21.75 9.06 5.49
N THR A 105 -21.24 9.56 6.62
CA THR A 105 -19.89 10.12 6.68
C THR A 105 -18.80 9.03 6.56
N MET A 106 -19.11 7.76 6.88
CA MET A 106 -18.18 6.62 6.77
C MET A 106 -17.59 6.45 5.36
N TYR A 107 -18.33 6.81 4.31
CA TYR A 107 -17.87 6.70 2.93
C TYR A 107 -16.74 7.68 2.58
N ILE A 108 -16.55 8.75 3.37
CA ILE A 108 -15.50 9.75 3.16
C ILE A 108 -14.09 9.14 3.37
N PRO A 109 -13.76 8.54 4.53
CA PRO A 109 -12.47 7.88 4.73
C PRO A 109 -12.31 6.62 3.88
N MET A 110 -13.40 5.91 3.55
CA MET A 110 -13.35 4.77 2.63
C MET A 110 -12.89 5.19 1.22
N ARG A 111 -13.46 6.26 0.67
CA ARG A 111 -13.02 6.84 -0.62
C ARG A 111 -11.53 7.22 -0.60
N ALA A 112 -11.07 7.80 0.51
CA ALA A 112 -9.66 8.14 0.66
C ALA A 112 -8.78 6.88 0.74
N ALA A 113 -9.24 5.82 1.40
CA ALA A 113 -8.52 4.55 1.50
C ALA A 113 -8.38 3.87 0.13
N ASP A 114 -9.43 3.85 -0.69
CA ASP A 114 -9.35 3.27 -2.04
C ASP A 114 -8.32 4.00 -2.92
N ARG A 115 -8.25 5.33 -2.79
CA ARG A 115 -7.21 6.13 -3.48
C ARG A 115 -5.80 5.86 -2.98
N LEU A 116 -5.66 5.69 -1.66
CA LEU A 116 -4.40 5.35 -1.02
C LEU A 116 -3.85 4.03 -1.57
N GLU A 117 -4.68 3.00 -1.68
CA GLU A 117 -4.25 1.67 -2.14
C GLU A 117 -3.64 1.69 -3.55
N ILE A 118 -4.16 2.51 -4.45
CA ILE A 118 -3.62 2.66 -5.82
C ILE A 118 -2.18 3.19 -5.79
N ILE A 119 -1.93 4.22 -4.96
CA ILE A 119 -0.60 4.85 -4.84
C ILE A 119 0.36 3.89 -4.13
N LYS A 120 -0.06 3.32 -3.00
CA LYS A 120 0.73 2.36 -2.21
C LYS A 120 1.15 1.17 -3.05
N THR A 121 0.22 0.56 -3.79
CA THR A 121 0.50 -0.60 -4.64
C THR A 121 1.55 -0.28 -5.69
N ARG A 122 1.51 0.92 -6.29
CA ARG A 122 2.54 1.32 -7.26
C ARG A 122 3.90 1.52 -6.60
N ALA A 123 3.95 2.19 -5.45
CA ALA A 123 5.20 2.40 -4.71
C ALA A 123 5.88 1.06 -4.39
N LEU A 124 5.12 0.13 -3.80
CA LEU A 124 5.61 -1.22 -3.46
C LEU A 124 6.02 -2.03 -4.70
N ARG A 125 5.32 -1.86 -5.83
CA ARG A 125 5.70 -2.51 -7.08
C ARG A 125 7.04 -1.99 -7.62
N LEU A 126 7.25 -0.67 -7.59
CA LEU A 126 8.51 -0.07 -8.00
C LEU A 126 9.64 -0.46 -7.05
N GLN A 127 9.35 -0.60 -5.76
CA GLN A 127 10.30 -1.07 -4.77
C GLN A 127 10.73 -2.50 -5.07
N ALA A 128 9.79 -3.41 -5.33
CA ALA A 128 10.11 -4.77 -5.73
C ALA A 128 10.99 -4.83 -7.00
N TYR A 129 10.80 -3.93 -7.96
CA TYR A 129 11.69 -3.85 -9.13
C TYR A 129 13.09 -3.32 -8.80
N ARG A 130 13.18 -2.37 -7.86
CA ARG A 130 14.46 -1.87 -7.35
C ARG A 130 15.23 -2.97 -6.63
N ASP A 131 14.54 -3.79 -5.83
CA ASP A 131 15.18 -4.88 -5.10
C ASP A 131 15.79 -5.92 -6.06
N LEU A 132 15.22 -6.12 -7.25
CA LEU A 132 15.81 -6.95 -8.32
C LEU A 132 17.14 -6.41 -8.86
N GLN A 133 17.40 -5.11 -8.68
CA GLN A 133 18.66 -4.46 -9.03
C GLN A 133 19.71 -4.59 -7.91
N GLY A 134 19.36 -5.21 -6.77
CA GLY A 134 20.24 -5.35 -5.61
C GLY A 134 20.40 -4.07 -4.79
N LEU A 135 19.40 -3.18 -4.80
CA LEU A 135 19.41 -1.86 -4.16
C LEU A 135 18.43 -1.72 -3.01
#